data_AF-A0A960JQH4-F1
#
_entry.id   AF-A0A960JQH4-F1
#
_cell.length_a   1.000
_cell.length_b   1.000
_cell.length_c   1.000
_cell.angle_alpha   90.00
_cell.angle_beta   90.00
_cell.angle_gamma   90.00
#
_symmetry.space_group_name_H-M   'P 1'
#
loop_
_entity.id
_entity.type
_entity.pdbx_description
1 polymer ?
#
loop_
_entity_poly.entity_id
_entity_poly.type
_entity_poly.pdbx_seq_one_letter_code
_entity_poly.pdbx_strand_id
1 'polypeptide(L)'
;MAVVVDVTTLFDGATAASTTCVNLPTGANGLDALNARAARLGVPGPRLNNSGLLCAIDGVPKAPDCGENGPDGYEYWGYYHGGTSWNFASTGPASKKLTNKSVEGWAFQNGSNGGEPRTSAKFATLTAG
;
A
#
# COMPACT_ATOMS: atom_id res chain seq x y z
N MET A 1 -12.13 -3.30 -6.54
CA MET A 1 -11.50 -2.40 -5.56
C MET A 1 -10.29 -1.73 -6.21
N ALA A 2 -9.76 -0.64 -5.65
CA ALA A 2 -8.50 -0.06 -6.12
C ALA A 2 -7.47 0.01 -4.99
N VAL A 3 -6.21 -0.21 -5.34
CA VAL A 3 -5.08 -0.17 -4.42
C VAL A 3 -4.11 0.89 -4.92
N VAL A 4 -3.78 1.83 -4.04
CA VAL A 4 -2.75 2.85 -4.27
C VAL A 4 -1.51 2.47 -3.48
N VAL A 5 -0.36 2.50 -4.13
CA VAL A 5 0.94 2.27 -3.48
C VAL A 5 1.86 3.43 -3.84
N ASP A 6 2.30 4.15 -2.82
CA ASP A 6 3.22 5.28 -2.90
C ASP A 6 4.56 4.92 -2.26
N VAL A 7 5.58 4.86 -3.11
CA VAL A 7 6.97 4.57 -2.76
C VAL A 7 7.88 5.76 -3.02
N THR A 8 7.32 6.96 -3.15
CA THR A 8 8.08 8.19 -3.47
C THR A 8 9.22 8.45 -2.47
N THR A 9 9.00 8.11 -1.19
CA THR A 9 10.00 8.25 -0.12
C THR A 9 11.17 7.27 -0.22
N LEU A 10 11.03 6.19 -1.00
CA LEU A 10 12.11 5.21 -1.28
C LEU A 10 13.02 5.65 -2.44
N PHE A 11 12.65 6.67 -3.22
CA PHE A 11 13.32 7.00 -4.47
C PHE A 11 13.75 8.48 -4.56
N ASP A 12 14.35 9.01 -3.50
CA ASP A 12 14.86 10.40 -3.43
C ASP A 12 13.86 11.46 -3.92
N GLY A 13 12.56 11.22 -3.70
CA GLY A 13 11.49 12.14 -4.10
C GLY A 13 11.02 12.03 -5.55
N ALA A 14 11.53 11.09 -6.34
CA ALA A 14 10.92 10.75 -7.62
C ALA A 14 9.51 10.22 -7.36
N THR A 15 8.48 10.93 -7.85
CA THR A 15 7.08 10.54 -7.65
C THR A 15 6.85 9.14 -8.16
N ALA A 16 6.62 8.22 -7.23
CA ALA A 16 6.48 6.80 -7.50
C ALA A 16 5.22 6.29 -6.79
N ALA A 17 4.09 6.91 -7.11
CA ALA A 17 2.77 6.46 -6.70
C ALA A 17 2.07 5.78 -7.88
N SER A 18 1.47 4.63 -7.63
CA SER A 18 0.73 3.88 -8.65
C SER A 18 -0.61 3.42 -8.12
N THR A 19 -1.59 3.35 -9.02
CA THR A 19 -2.95 2.90 -8.72
C THR A 19 -3.28 1.68 -9.55
N THR A 20 -3.84 0.65 -8.93
CA THR A 20 -4.20 -0.60 -9.62
C THR A 20 -5.58 -1.08 -9.17
N CYS A 21 -6.50 -1.25 -10.12
CA CYS A 21 -7.76 -1.95 -9.86
C CYS A 21 -7.52 -3.44 -9.64
N VAL A 22 -8.20 -4.03 -8.66
CA VAL A 22 -8.16 -5.47 -8.39
C VAL A 22 -9.57 -5.99 -8.19
N ASN A 23 -9.80 -7.22 -8.65
CA ASN A 23 -11.05 -7.94 -8.44
C ASN A 23 -10.87 -8.88 -7.26
N LEU A 24 -11.65 -8.66 -6.20
CA LEU A 24 -11.62 -9.44 -4.99
C LEU A 24 -13.06 -9.71 -4.52
N PRO A 25 -13.31 -10.85 -3.87
CA PRO A 25 -14.60 -11.11 -3.25
C PRO A 25 -14.86 -10.12 -2.10
N THR A 26 -16.14 -9.86 -1.83
CA THR A 26 -16.56 -9.10 -0.64
C THR A 26 -16.00 -9.77 0.61
N GLY A 27 -15.44 -8.99 1.53
CA GLY A 27 -14.82 -9.52 2.75
C GLY A 27 -13.34 -9.88 2.61
N ALA A 28 -12.74 -9.61 1.45
CA ALA A 28 -11.28 -9.51 1.32
C ALA A 28 -10.73 -8.39 2.21
N ASN A 29 -9.45 -8.47 2.57
CA ASN A 29 -8.77 -7.50 3.43
C ASN A 29 -7.64 -6.78 2.67
N GLY A 30 -6.93 -5.86 3.34
CA GLY A 30 -5.87 -5.06 2.71
C GLY A 30 -4.70 -5.89 2.17
N LEU A 31 -4.37 -7.01 2.82
CA LEU A 31 -3.31 -7.92 2.36
C LEU A 31 -3.75 -8.73 1.14
N ASP A 32 -5.02 -9.15 1.08
CA ASP A 32 -5.59 -9.79 -0.11
C ASP A 32 -5.51 -8.83 -1.31
N ALA A 33 -5.76 -7.54 -1.08
CA ALA A 33 -5.69 -6.50 -2.10
C ALA A 33 -4.26 -6.28 -2.62
N LEU A 34 -3.25 -6.32 -1.75
CA LEU A 34 -1.85 -6.29 -2.15
C LEU A 34 -1.45 -7.52 -2.96
N ASN A 35 -1.84 -8.72 -2.53
CA ASN A 35 -1.59 -9.95 -3.28
C ASN A 35 -2.23 -9.92 -4.68
N ALA A 36 -3.50 -9.51 -4.79
CA ALA A 36 -4.18 -9.39 -6.06
C ALA A 36 -3.53 -8.33 -6.99
N ARG A 37 -3.02 -7.23 -6.40
CA ARG A 37 -2.28 -6.22 -7.15
C ARG A 37 -0.97 -6.78 -7.68
N ALA A 38 -0.19 -7.44 -6.84
CA ALA A 38 1.07 -8.06 -7.23
C ALA A 38 0.87 -9.06 -8.39
N ALA A 39 -0.15 -9.91 -8.29
CA ALA A 39 -0.53 -10.83 -9.35
C ALA A 39 -0.91 -10.11 -10.67
N ARG A 40 -1.66 -8.99 -10.57
CA ARG A 40 -2.04 -8.20 -11.75
C ARG A 40 -0.86 -7.51 -12.44
N LEU A 41 0.13 -7.09 -11.65
CA LEU A 41 1.33 -6.39 -12.16
C LEU A 41 2.46 -7.35 -12.57
N GLY A 42 2.36 -8.64 -12.23
CA GLY A 42 3.44 -9.60 -12.47
C GLY A 42 4.68 -9.37 -11.61
N VAL A 43 4.49 -8.86 -10.39
CA VAL A 43 5.56 -8.52 -9.43
C VAL A 43 5.48 -9.41 -8.19
N PRO A 44 6.54 -9.48 -7.36
CA PRO A 44 6.50 -10.25 -6.12
C PRO A 44 5.36 -9.82 -5.20
N GLY A 45 4.73 -10.81 -4.54
CA GLY A 45 3.74 -10.57 -3.50
C GLY A 45 4.29 -9.81 -2.29
N PRO A 46 3.41 -9.29 -1.42
CA PRO A 46 3.81 -8.60 -0.21
C PRO A 46 4.67 -9.51 0.68
N ARG A 47 5.78 -8.95 1.20
CA ARG A 47 6.63 -9.66 2.18
C ARG A 47 6.27 -9.20 3.58
N LEU A 48 6.09 -10.15 4.49
CA LEU A 48 5.88 -9.89 5.91
C LEU A 48 7.07 -10.41 6.73
N ASN A 49 7.36 -9.80 7.87
CA ASN A 49 8.26 -10.38 8.86
C ASN A 49 7.51 -11.39 9.76
N ASN A 50 8.24 -12.03 10.68
CA ASN A 50 7.68 -13.05 11.59
C ASN A 50 6.59 -12.51 12.53
N SER A 51 6.53 -11.19 12.74
CA SER A 51 5.50 -10.53 13.55
C SER A 51 4.26 -10.13 12.72
N GLY A 52 4.26 -10.39 11.42
CA GLY A 52 3.20 -9.99 10.50
C GLY A 52 3.28 -8.52 10.04
N LEU A 53 4.38 -7.82 10.32
CA LEU A 53 4.61 -6.47 9.80
C LEU A 53 4.90 -6.55 8.30
N LEU A 54 4.31 -5.63 7.53
CA LEU A 54 4.55 -5.51 6.10
C LEU A 54 5.94 -4.92 5.85
N CYS A 55 6.82 -5.72 5.25
CA CYS A 55 8.15 -5.32 4.85
C CYS A 55 8.15 -4.66 3.48
N ALA A 56 7.49 -5.28 2.49
CA ALA A 56 7.60 -4.87 1.10
C ALA A 56 6.31 -5.04 0.32
N ILE A 57 6.08 -4.15 -0.64
CA ILE A 57 5.04 -4.22 -1.67
C ILE A 57 5.75 -4.14 -3.03
N ASP A 58 5.35 -4.98 -3.99
CA ASP A 58 5.97 -5.10 -5.33
C ASP A 58 7.48 -5.35 -5.34
N GLY A 59 8.00 -5.93 -4.26
CA GLY A 59 9.43 -6.16 -4.10
C GLY A 59 10.23 -4.94 -3.63
N VAL A 60 9.57 -3.85 -3.20
CA VAL A 60 10.24 -2.71 -2.56
C VAL A 60 9.78 -2.49 -1.11
N PRO A 61 10.69 -2.16 -0.19
CA PRO A 61 12.15 -2.25 -0.34
C PRO A 61 12.62 -3.69 -0.61
N LYS A 62 13.77 -3.82 -1.28
CA LYS A 62 14.33 -5.13 -1.65
C LYS A 62 14.74 -5.89 -0.40
N ALA A 63 14.71 -7.21 -0.46
CA ALA A 63 15.25 -8.02 0.64
C ALA A 63 16.76 -7.75 0.81
N PRO A 64 17.29 -7.74 2.05
CA PRO A 64 16.63 -8.15 3.30
C PRO A 64 15.79 -7.06 4.00
N ASP A 65 15.79 -5.81 3.53
CA ASP A 65 15.24 -4.65 4.24
C ASP A 65 13.75 -4.81 4.59
N CYS A 66 13.32 -4.38 5.77
CA CYS A 66 11.92 -4.47 6.22
C CYS A 66 11.42 -3.16 6.86
N GLY A 67 12.08 -2.05 6.57
CA GLY A 67 11.69 -0.72 7.04
C GLY A 67 12.03 -0.40 8.50
N GLU A 68 12.20 -1.36 9.40
CA GLU A 68 12.27 -1.04 10.83
C GLU A 68 13.49 -0.21 11.27
N ASN A 69 14.58 -0.13 10.48
CA ASN A 69 15.78 0.66 10.79
C ASN A 69 16.42 1.22 9.51
N GLY A 70 15.85 2.32 9.00
CA GLY A 70 16.41 3.08 7.88
C GLY A 70 17.47 4.09 8.32
N PRO A 71 18.24 4.65 7.37
CA PRO A 71 19.24 5.66 7.66
C PRO A 71 18.64 6.94 8.26
N ASP A 72 17.37 7.26 7.96
CA ASP A 72 16.68 8.46 8.45
C ASP A 72 15.70 8.17 9.60
N GLY A 73 15.69 6.94 10.12
CA GLY A 73 14.89 6.54 11.28
C GLY A 73 14.00 5.31 11.04
N TYR A 74 12.93 5.20 11.81
CA TYR A 74 11.99 4.09 11.71
C TYR A 74 11.19 4.22 10.40
N GLU A 75 11.29 3.23 9.53
CA GLU A 75 10.55 3.16 8.28
C GLU A 75 9.44 2.11 8.37
N TYR A 76 8.33 2.37 7.70
CA TYR A 76 7.20 1.44 7.73
C TYR A 76 6.23 1.74 6.60
N TRP A 77 5.38 0.76 6.31
CA TRP A 77 4.25 0.95 5.43
C TRP A 77 3.05 1.50 6.20
N GLY A 78 2.72 2.77 5.95
CA GLY A 78 1.47 3.37 6.42
C GLY A 78 0.28 2.86 5.61
N TYR A 79 -0.77 2.42 6.31
CA TYR A 79 -2.01 1.94 5.69
C TYR A 79 -3.10 3.01 5.80
N TYR A 80 -3.83 3.25 4.71
CA TYR A 80 -4.81 4.31 4.60
C TYR A 80 -6.08 3.84 3.93
N HIS A 81 -7.21 4.31 4.43
CA HIS A 81 -8.53 4.11 3.85
C HIS A 81 -8.99 5.36 3.11
N GLY A 82 -9.76 5.16 2.05
CA GLY A 82 -10.29 6.26 1.25
C GLY A 82 -9.52 6.37 -0.05
N GLY A 83 -9.31 7.57 -0.55
CA GLY A 83 -8.64 7.74 -1.85
C GLY A 83 -8.91 9.07 -2.50
N THR A 84 -9.95 9.80 -2.07
CA THR A 84 -10.03 11.26 -2.33
C THR A 84 -9.48 12.06 -1.17
N SER A 85 -9.75 11.56 0.05
CA SER A 85 -9.10 11.96 1.28
C SER A 85 -8.67 10.68 1.97
N TRP A 86 -7.47 10.69 2.55
CA TRP A 86 -6.90 9.52 3.19
C TRP A 86 -7.14 9.56 4.69
N ASN A 87 -7.49 8.41 5.25
CA ASN A 87 -7.62 8.23 6.69
C ASN A 87 -6.63 7.14 7.11
N PHE A 88 -5.69 7.49 7.98
CA PHE A 88 -4.73 6.51 8.49
C PHE A 88 -5.45 5.39 9.24
N ALA A 89 -5.07 4.15 8.95
CA ALA A 89 -5.58 2.96 9.59
C ALA A 89 -4.71 2.62 10.80
N SER A 90 -5.24 2.79 12.00
CA SER A 90 -4.57 2.38 13.26
C SER A 90 -4.60 0.86 13.51
N THR A 91 -5.12 0.09 12.56
CA THR A 91 -5.22 -1.38 12.65
C THR A 91 -4.58 -2.00 11.42
N GLY A 92 -4.03 -3.21 11.59
CA GLY A 92 -3.32 -3.90 10.51
C GLY A 92 -4.21 -4.24 9.30
N PRO A 93 -3.65 -4.44 8.11
CA PRO A 93 -4.39 -4.69 6.87
C PRO A 93 -5.41 -5.82 6.91
N ALA A 94 -5.19 -6.83 7.75
CA ALA A 94 -6.03 -7.99 7.90
C ALA A 94 -7.31 -7.73 8.74
N SER A 95 -7.37 -6.63 9.50
CA SER A 95 -8.46 -6.35 10.45
C SER A 95 -9.76 -5.92 9.76
N LYS A 96 -9.65 -5.14 8.69
CA LYS A 96 -10.79 -4.53 8.02
C LYS A 96 -11.24 -5.36 6.82
N LYS A 97 -12.54 -5.62 6.78
CA LYS A 97 -13.22 -6.23 5.62
C LYS A 97 -13.56 -5.15 4.60
N LEU A 98 -13.03 -5.29 3.41
CA LEU A 98 -13.24 -4.38 2.30
C LEU A 98 -14.58 -4.66 1.62
N THR A 99 -15.21 -3.60 1.13
CA THR A 99 -16.47 -3.67 0.40
C THR A 99 -16.25 -3.38 -1.08
N ASN A 100 -17.27 -3.66 -1.90
CA ASN A 100 -17.22 -3.29 -3.30
C ASN A 100 -16.94 -1.80 -3.44
N LYS A 101 -16.02 -1.47 -4.37
CA LYS A 101 -15.56 -0.09 -4.67
C LYS A 101 -14.69 0.56 -3.59
N SER A 102 -14.23 -0.16 -2.57
CA SER A 102 -13.18 0.35 -1.67
C SER A 102 -11.93 0.76 -2.43
N VAL A 103 -11.31 1.84 -1.94
CA VAL A 103 -9.97 2.27 -2.32
C VAL A 103 -9.12 2.22 -1.06
N GLU A 104 -7.96 1.60 -1.18
CA GLU A 104 -7.02 1.34 -0.09
C GLU A 104 -5.65 1.86 -0.50
N GLY A 105 -4.95 2.49 0.43
CA GLY A 105 -3.72 3.22 0.18
C GLY A 105 -2.57 2.74 1.07
N TRP A 106 -1.39 2.68 0.47
CA TRP A 106 -0.14 2.32 1.13
C TRP A 106 0.91 3.36 0.81
N ALA A 107 1.55 3.92 1.82
CA ALA A 107 2.66 4.85 1.64
C ALA A 107 3.84 4.41 2.49
N PHE A 108 5.03 4.31 1.88
CA PHE A 108 6.24 4.04 2.64
C PHE A 108 6.64 5.32 3.41
N GLN A 109 6.92 5.17 4.69
CA GLN A 109 7.43 6.24 5.54
C GLN A 109 8.89 5.95 5.81
N ASN A 110 9.77 6.94 5.67
CA ASN A 110 11.18 6.85 6.04
C ASN A 110 11.49 7.92 7.10
N GLY A 111 11.52 7.52 8.37
CA GLY A 111 11.70 8.44 9.48
C GLY A 111 10.58 9.50 9.54
N SER A 112 10.97 10.78 9.53
CA SER A 112 10.01 11.90 9.44
C SER A 112 9.55 12.21 8.01
N ASN A 113 10.19 11.62 7.00
CA ASN A 113 9.83 11.80 5.61
C ASN A 113 8.71 10.81 5.25
N GLY A 114 7.49 11.32 5.29
CA GLY A 114 6.31 10.48 5.12
C GLY A 114 5.02 11.26 4.91
N GLY A 115 3.91 10.53 4.90
CA GLY A 115 2.57 11.08 4.76
C GLY A 115 1.58 10.09 4.17
N GLU A 116 0.34 10.54 3.96
CA GLU A 116 -0.63 9.81 3.18
C GLU A 116 -0.18 9.64 1.71
N PRO A 117 -0.75 8.68 0.96
CA PRO A 117 -0.43 8.52 -0.45
C PRO A 117 -0.67 9.82 -1.23
N ARG A 118 0.34 10.28 -1.98
CA ARG A 118 0.29 11.57 -2.71
C ARG A 118 -0.69 11.56 -3.87
N THR A 119 -1.03 10.38 -4.38
CA THR A 119 -2.04 10.20 -5.44
C THR A 119 -3.41 10.00 -4.83
N SER A 120 -4.39 10.74 -5.35
CA SER A 120 -5.80 10.42 -5.12
C SER A 120 -6.29 9.39 -6.14
N ALA A 121 -7.12 8.47 -5.69
CA ALA A 121 -7.74 7.44 -6.50
C ALA A 121 -9.23 7.33 -6.14
N LYS A 122 -10.11 7.60 -7.11
CA LYS A 122 -11.55 7.34 -6.99
C LYS A 122 -11.89 6.09 -7.76
N PHE A 123 -12.44 5.07 -7.09
CA PHE A 123 -12.78 3.81 -7.74
C PHE A 123 -13.65 4.00 -9.00
N ALA A 124 -14.66 4.87 -8.93
CA ALA A 124 -15.54 5.17 -10.07
C ALA A 124 -14.79 5.74 -11.28
N THR A 125 -13.75 6.54 -11.06
CA THR A 125 -12.91 7.09 -12.13
C THR A 125 -12.02 6.01 -12.74
N LEU A 126 -11.58 5.04 -11.94
CA LEU A 126 -10.66 3.98 -12.38
C LEU A 126 -11.34 2.82 -13.13
N THR A 127 -12.67 2.73 -13.09
CA THR A 127 -13.45 1.69 -13.81
C THR A 127 -14.18 2.24 -15.04
N ALA A 128 -13.97 3.51 -15.40
CA ALA A 128 -14.64 4.17 -16.51
C ALA A 128 -13.83 4.14 -17.83
N GLY A 129 -12.68 3.45 -17.85
CA GLY A 129 -11.87 3.20 -19.05
C GLY A 129 -11.70 1.71 -19.27
#